data_AF-A3V907-F1
#
_entry.id   AF-A3V907-F1
#
_cell.length_a   1.000
_cell.length_b   1.000
_cell.length_c   1.000
_cell.angle_alpha   90.00
_cell.angle_beta   90.00
_cell.angle_gamma   90.00
#
_symmetry.space_group_name_H-M   'P 1'
#
loop_
_entity.id
_entity.type
_entity.pdbx_description
1 polymer ?
#
loop_
_entity_poly.entity_id
_entity_poly.type
_entity_poly.pdbx_seq_one_letter_code
_entity_poly.pdbx_strand_id
1 'polypeptide(L)' 'MIDTKDAKITIDDKQYMIADLSEAARAHIANIQFVDAQIQQLNNEWAVCDTARMAYTAAFSREMQNA' A
#
# COMPACT_ATOMS: atom_id res chain seq x y z
N MET A 1 -29.08 5.47 9.16
CA MET A 1 -28.95 4.00 9.04
C MET A 1 -28.42 3.76 7.64
N ILE A 2 -27.23 3.18 7.48
CA ILE A 2 -26.75 2.76 6.15
C ILE A 2 -27.40 1.38 5.94
N ASP A 3 -28.37 1.30 5.04
CA ASP A 3 -28.92 0.01 4.62
C ASP A 3 -27.78 -0.83 4.04
N THR A 4 -27.44 -1.92 4.72
CA THR A 4 -26.35 -2.86 4.37
C THR A 4 -26.47 -3.42 2.94
N LYS A 5 -27.63 -3.24 2.28
CA LYS A 5 -27.86 -3.61 0.89
C LYS A 5 -27.07 -2.79 -0.13
N ASP A 6 -26.69 -1.55 0.18
CA ASP A 6 -26.03 -0.65 -0.78
C ASP A 6 -24.53 -0.46 -0.53
N ALA A 7 -23.97 -1.14 0.46
CA ALA A 7 -22.54 -1.05 0.75
C ALA A 7 -21.74 -1.71 -0.37
N LYS A 8 -20.81 -0.95 -0.97
CA LYS A 8 -19.94 -1.42 -2.05
C LYS A 8 -18.48 -1.32 -1.65
N ILE A 9 -17.68 -2.24 -2.16
CA ILE A 9 -16.23 -2.21 -2.05
C ILE A 9 -15.61 -2.24 -3.45
N THR A 10 -14.43 -1.67 -3.59
CA THR A 10 -13.64 -1.76 -4.82
C THR A 10 -12.41 -2.59 -4.53
N ILE A 11 -12.19 -3.65 -5.31
CA ILE A 11 -10.99 -4.50 -5.26
C ILE A 11 -10.53 -4.68 -6.71
N ASP A 12 -9.24 -4.44 -6.99
CA ASP A 12 -8.66 -4.51 -8.33
C ASP A 12 -9.45 -3.72 -9.39
N ASP A 13 -9.80 -2.47 -9.05
CA ASP A 13 -10.60 -1.56 -9.89
C ASP A 13 -12.00 -2.08 -10.27
N LYS A 14 -12.47 -3.15 -9.63
CA LYS A 14 -13.81 -3.70 -9.80
C LYS A 14 -14.65 -3.43 -8.57
N GLN A 15 -15.88 -2.99 -8.81
CA GLN A 15 -16.84 -2.72 -7.75
C GLN A 15 -17.68 -3.97 -7.44
N TYR A 16 -17.78 -4.30 -6.16
CA TYR A 16 -18.58 -5.42 -5.65
C TYR A 16 -19.59 -4.92 -4.63
N MET A 17 -20.83 -5.40 -4.71
CA MET A 17 -21.82 -5.20 -3.66
C MET A 17 -21.48 -6.12 -2.50
N ILE A 18 -21.38 -5.58 -1.29
CA ILE A 18 -21.09 -6.38 -0.10
C ILE A 18 -22.18 -7.44 0.09
N ALA A 19 -23.44 -7.15 -0.24
CA ALA A 19 -24.56 -8.07 -0.14
C ALA A 19 -24.35 -9.35 -0.98
N ASP A 20 -23.71 -9.24 -2.15
CA ASP A 20 -23.53 -10.34 -3.11
C ASP A 20 -22.34 -11.25 -2.76
N LEU A 21 -21.51 -10.86 -1.79
CA LEU A 21 -20.34 -11.63 -1.39
C LEU A 21 -20.73 -12.89 -0.60
N SER A 22 -19.93 -13.94 -0.71
CA SER A 22 -20.01 -15.08 0.20
C SER A 22 -19.46 -14.71 1.58
N GLU A 23 -19.76 -15.52 2.60
CA GLU A 23 -19.18 -15.33 3.95
C GLU A 23 -17.64 -15.41 3.91
N ALA A 24 -17.10 -16.38 3.17
CA ALA A 24 -15.65 -16.50 2.94
C ALA A 24 -15.06 -15.26 2.24
N ALA A 25 -15.74 -14.74 1.21
CA ALA A 25 -15.29 -13.54 0.51
C ALA A 25 -15.30 -12.30 1.43
N ARG A 26 -16.31 -12.16 2.28
CA ARG A 26 -16.36 -11.09 3.30
C ARG A 26 -15.21 -11.18 4.29
N ALA A 27 -14.83 -12.39 4.72
CA ALA A 27 -13.68 -12.59 5.60
C ALA A 27 -12.36 -12.17 4.94
N HIS A 28 -12.21 -12.37 3.62
CA HIS A 28 -11.01 -11.97 2.90
C HIS A 28 -10.83 -10.46 2.78
N ILE A 29 -11.90 -9.65 2.87
CA ILE A 29 -11.80 -8.17 2.82
C ILE A 29 -10.84 -7.66 3.90
N ALA A 30 -10.98 -8.16 5.14
CA ALA A 30 -10.13 -7.74 6.25
C ALA A 30 -8.66 -8.09 6.00
N ASN A 31 -8.40 -9.26 5.43
CA ASN A 31 -7.04 -9.69 5.09
C ASN A 31 -6.43 -8.82 3.98
N ILE A 32 -7.22 -8.48 2.95
CA ILE A 32 -6.77 -7.60 1.86
C ILE A 32 -6.41 -6.22 2.42
N GLN A 33 -7.31 -5.61 3.19
CA GLN A 33 -7.07 -4.31 3.81
C GLN A 33 -5.83 -4.30 4.71
N PHE A 34 -5.61 -5.38 5.45
CA PHE A 34 -4.41 -5.55 6.27
C PHE A 34 -3.14 -5.57 5.39
N VAL A 35 -3.10 -6.39 4.34
CA VAL A 35 -1.94 -6.51 3.47
C VAL A 35 -1.67 -5.21 2.71
N ASP A 36 -2.72 -4.50 2.26
CA ASP A 36 -2.59 -3.21 1.59
C ASP A 36 -1.94 -2.16 2.49
N ALA A 37 -2.33 -2.11 3.76
CA ALA A 37 -1.70 -1.23 4.74
C ALA A 37 -0.21 -1.57 4.94
N GLN A 38 0.14 -2.86 5.00
CA GLN A 38 1.53 -3.30 5.10
C GLN A 38 2.35 -2.91 3.85
N ILE A 39 1.77 -3.05 2.66
CA ILE A 39 2.42 -2.63 1.40
C ILE A 39 2.66 -1.12 1.41
N GLN A 40 1.66 -0.33 1.82
CA GLN A 40 1.81 1.12 1.92
C GLN A 40 2.92 1.51 2.91
N GLN A 41 3.01 0.84 4.06
CA GLN A 41 4.09 1.07 5.02
C GLN A 41 5.46 0.78 4.40
N LEU A 42 5.63 -0.36 3.74
CA LEU A 42 6.89 -0.74 3.09
C LEU A 42 7.29 0.26 1.99
N ASN A 43 6.34 0.77 1.22
CA ASN A 43 6.60 1.80 0.22
C ASN A 43 7.09 3.11 0.85
N ASN A 44 6.55 3.50 2.00
CA ASN A 44 7.01 4.68 2.74
C ASN A 44 8.44 4.48 3.25
N GLU A 45 8.74 3.32 3.84
CA GLU A 45 10.08 2.96 4.31
C GLU A 45 11.10 2.92 3.16
N TRP A 46 10.68 2.39 2.01
CA TRP A 46 11.49 2.39 0.80
C TRP A 46 11.83 3.80 0.33
N ALA A 47 10.86 4.72 0.31
CA ALA A 47 11.09 6.11 -0.10
C ALA A 47 12.09 6.85 0.81
N VAL A 48 12.04 6.58 2.12
CA VAL A 48 13.03 7.10 3.09
C VAL A 48 14.41 6.54 2.79
N CYS A 49 14.52 5.23 2.60
CA CYS A 49 15.78 4.57 2.28
C CYS A 49 16.37 5.08 0.95
N ASP A 50 15.53 5.26 -0.07
CA ASP A 50 15.97 5.73 -1.38
C ASP A 50 16.52 7.16 -1.31
N THR A 51 15.86 8.04 -0.56
CA THR A 51 16.35 9.41 -0.32
C THR A 51 17.72 9.39 0.37
N ALA A 52 17.89 8.57 1.41
CA ALA A 52 19.17 8.43 2.10
C ALA A 52 20.26 7.89 1.16
N ARG A 53 19.93 6.87 0.35
CA ARG A 53 20.83 6.30 -0.66
C ARG A 53 21.32 7.37 -1.64
N MET A 54 20.40 8.19 -2.18
CA MET A 54 20.75 9.29 -3.08
C MET A 54 21.73 10.28 -2.42
N ALA A 55 21.47 10.65 -1.15
CA ALA A 55 22.33 11.56 -0.41
C ALA A 55 23.75 11.00 -0.20
N TYR A 56 23.85 9.72 0.19
CA TYR A 56 25.14 9.05 0.39
C TYR A 56 25.91 8.88 -0.92
N THR A 57 25.24 8.50 -2.01
CA THR A 57 25.88 8.42 -3.33
C THR A 57 26.43 9.78 -3.76
N ALA A 58 25.66 10.85 -3.57
CA ALA A 58 26.12 12.20 -3.90
C ALA A 58 27.31 12.65 -3.03
N ALA A 59 27.33 12.29 -1.74
CA ALA A 59 28.45 12.57 -0.85
C ALA A 59 29.72 11.84 -1.30
N PHE A 60 29.61 10.53 -1.56
CA PHE A 60 30.71 9.72 -2.08
C PHE A 60 31.26 10.28 -3.39
N SER A 61 30.41 10.65 -4.35
CA SER A 61 30.87 11.24 -5.62
C SER A 61 31.65 12.55 -5.42
N ARG A 62 31.27 13.38 -4.44
CA ARG A 62 32.02 14.60 -4.11
C ARG A 62 33.38 14.29 -3.50
N GLU A 63 33.47 13.28 -2.63
CA GLU A 63 34.74 12.84 -2.04
C GLU A 63 35.71 12.34 -3.13
N MET A 64 35.21 11.57 -4.09
CA MET A 64 36.01 11.04 -5.20
C MET A 64 36.47 12.10 -6.20
N GLN A 65 35.82 13.27 -6.28
CA GLN A 65 36.25 14.38 -7.13
C GLN A 65 37.34 15.25 -6.50
N ASN A 66 37.45 15.21 -5.17
CA ASN A 66 38.41 16.00 -4.39
C ASN A 66 39.66 15.18 -3.99
N ALA A 67 39.72 13.90 -4.37
CA ALA A 67 40.86 13.01 -4.20
C ALA A 67 41.73 12.99 -5.47
#